data_AF-A0A1V2R1N2-F1
#
_entry.id   AF-A0A1V2R1N2-F1
#
_cell.length_a   1.000
_cell.length_b   1.000
_cell.length_c   1.000
_cell.angle_alpha   90.00
_cell.angle_beta   90.00
_cell.angle_gamma   90.00
#
_symmetry.space_group_name_H-M   'P 1'
#
loop_
_entity.id
_entity.type
_entity.pdbx_description
1 polymer ?
#
loop_
_entity_poly.entity_id
_entity_poly.type
_entity_poly.pdbx_seq_one_letter_code
_entity_poly.pdbx_strand_id
1 'polypeptide(L)'
;MAYSDTPEQSAVINWKGRHLVVNAFTGTGKTTTLVRYAQANPDQRMLYLAYNRAVRDEAERKFPFNGECKTSHQLAWMKFGKHLKPRLTPNLRVSRPLNRTIHF
;
A
#
# COMPACT_ATOMS: atom_id res chain seq x y z
N MET A 1 13.74 11.06 -19.62
CA MET A 1 14.75 9.98 -19.61
C MET A 1 14.02 8.65 -19.59
N ALA A 2 14.05 7.92 -20.71
CA ALA A 2 13.43 6.59 -20.80
C ALA A 2 14.39 5.57 -20.20
N TYR A 3 14.14 5.15 -18.96
CA TYR A 3 14.79 3.95 -18.41
C TYR A 3 14.14 2.72 -19.05
N SER A 4 14.91 1.87 -19.71
CA SER A 4 14.47 0.55 -20.13
C SER A 4 14.18 -0.31 -18.91
N ASP A 5 13.05 -1.02 -18.91
CA ASP A 5 12.74 -2.02 -17.89
C ASP A 5 13.74 -3.18 -17.95
N THR A 6 14.10 -3.74 -16.81
CA THR A 6 14.83 -5.02 -16.80
C THR A 6 13.93 -6.15 -17.33
N PRO A 7 14.49 -7.30 -17.75
CA PRO A 7 13.69 -8.44 -18.18
C PRO A 7 12.67 -8.88 -17.13
N GLU A 8 13.03 -8.84 -15.85
CA GLU A 8 12.15 -9.21 -14.74
C GLU A 8 11.02 -8.19 -14.57
N GLN A 9 11.33 -6.90 -14.66
CA GLN A 9 10.31 -5.84 -14.62
C GLN A 9 9.34 -5.96 -15.80
N SER A 10 9.87 -6.22 -17.00
CA SER A 10 9.08 -6.43 -18.21
C SER A 10 8.17 -7.64 -18.09
N ALA A 11 8.63 -8.74 -17.47
CA ALA A 11 7.81 -9.91 -17.21
C ALA A 11 6.63 -9.60 -16.27
N VAL A 12 6.85 -8.78 -15.24
CA VAL A 12 5.79 -8.31 -14.35
C VAL A 12 4.80 -7.39 -15.09
N ILE A 13 5.31 -6.43 -15.86
CA ILE A 13 4.49 -5.44 -16.60
C ILE A 13 3.57 -6.12 -17.61
N ASN A 14 4.05 -7.14 -18.31
CA ASN A 14 3.31 -7.86 -19.35
C ASN A 14 2.47 -9.02 -18.83
N TRP A 15 2.45 -9.27 -17.52
CA TRP A 15 1.72 -10.39 -16.94
C TRP A 15 0.19 -10.18 -17.01
N LYS A 16 -0.53 -11.24 -17.42
CA LYS A 16 -2.00 -11.22 -17.66
C LYS A 16 -2.80 -12.25 -16.82
N GLY A 17 -2.17 -12.85 -15.81
CA GLY A 17 -2.82 -13.85 -14.96
C GLY A 17 -3.73 -13.24 -13.88
N ARG A 18 -4.15 -14.09 -12.93
CA ARG A 18 -4.98 -13.68 -11.77
C ARG A 18 -4.20 -13.41 -10.48
N HIS A 19 -3.13 -14.17 -10.23
CA HIS A 19 -2.29 -14.01 -9.05
C HIS A 19 -0.81 -14.05 -9.43
N LEU A 20 -0.06 -13.01 -9.04
CA LEU A 20 1.38 -12.89 -9.23
C LEU A 20 2.02 -12.55 -7.90
N VAL A 21 3.09 -13.27 -7.55
CA VAL A 21 3.95 -12.94 -6.42
C VAL A 21 5.30 -12.50 -6.98
N VAL A 22 5.76 -11.32 -6.58
CA VAL A 22 7.04 -10.76 -7.03
C VAL A 22 7.94 -10.56 -5.82
N ASN A 23 9.05 -11.28 -5.80
CA ASN A 23 10.11 -11.06 -4.81
C ASN A 23 10.96 -9.87 -5.27
N ALA A 24 11.02 -8.83 -4.46
CA ALA A 24 11.76 -7.63 -4.82
C ALA A 24 12.48 -7.03 -3.59
N PHE A 25 13.78 -6.79 -3.74
CA PHE A 25 14.63 -6.20 -2.70
C PHE A 25 14.43 -4.68 -2.59
N THR A 26 14.85 -4.09 -1.48
CA THR A 26 14.80 -2.63 -1.32
C THR A 26 15.59 -1.95 -2.45
N GLY A 27 15.04 -0.87 -3.00
CA GLY A 27 15.70 -0.13 -4.09
C GLY A 27 15.51 -0.69 -5.50
N THR A 28 14.93 -1.88 -5.70
CA THR A 28 14.78 -2.49 -7.04
C THR A 28 13.60 -1.96 -7.87
N GLY A 29 13.11 -0.75 -7.56
CA GLY A 29 12.07 -0.10 -8.35
C GLY A 29 10.65 -0.70 -8.23
N LYS A 30 10.32 -1.41 -7.14
CA LYS A 30 8.98 -2.01 -6.89
C LYS A 30 7.81 -1.11 -7.30
N THR A 31 7.76 0.11 -6.75
CA THR A 31 6.68 1.07 -7.03
C THR A 31 6.70 1.49 -8.50
N THR A 32 7.88 1.70 -9.08
CA THR A 32 8.04 2.05 -10.50
C THR A 32 7.51 0.95 -11.41
N THR A 33 7.81 -0.32 -11.11
CA THR A 33 7.31 -1.46 -11.88
C THR A 33 5.79 -1.55 -11.81
N LEU A 34 5.18 -1.33 -10.64
CA LEU A 34 3.71 -1.32 -10.49
C LEU A 34 3.05 -0.12 -11.18
N VAL A 35 3.69 1.06 -11.19
CA VAL A 35 3.22 2.22 -11.94
C VAL A 35 3.22 1.92 -13.45
N ARG A 36 4.29 1.30 -13.96
CA ARG A 36 4.37 0.88 -15.37
C ARG A 36 3.34 -0.19 -15.71
N TYR A 37 3.10 -1.14 -14.80
CA TYR A 37 2.02 -2.11 -14.95
C TYR A 37 0.66 -1.41 -15.09
N ALA A 38 0.38 -0.40 -14.27
CA ALA A 38 -0.85 0.37 -14.36
C ALA A 38 -0.98 1.16 -15.67
N GLN A 39 0.12 1.74 -16.15
CA GLN A 39 0.19 2.46 -17.43
C GLN A 39 -0.03 1.52 -18.64
N ALA A 40 0.48 0.29 -18.57
CA ALA A 40 0.31 -0.73 -19.62
C ALA A 40 -1.12 -1.33 -19.67
N ASN A 41 -1.96 -1.06 -18.68
CA ASN A 41 -3.33 -1.56 -18.58
C ASN A 41 -4.31 -0.42 -18.24
N PRO A 42 -4.44 0.60 -19.11
CA PRO A 42 -5.20 1.82 -18.82
C PRO A 42 -6.69 1.58 -18.58
N ASP A 43 -7.25 0.53 -19.19
CA ASP A 43 -8.67 0.18 -19.07
C ASP A 43 -9.00 -0.57 -17.77
N GLN A 44 -7.98 -0.95 -16.99
CA GLN A 44 -8.17 -1.66 -15.73
C GLN A 44 -8.13 -0.70 -14.55
N ARG A 45 -9.15 -0.79 -13.68
CA ARG A 45 -9.15 -0.11 -12.39
C ARG A 45 -8.27 -0.85 -11.41
N MET A 46 -7.34 -0.14 -10.78
CA MET A 46 -6.35 -0.74 -9.88
C MET A 46 -6.42 -0.11 -8.49
N LEU A 47 -6.20 -0.94 -7.47
CA LEU A 47 -6.02 -0.51 -6.08
C LEU A 47 -4.60 -0.85 -5.63
N TYR A 48 -3.79 0.18 -5.36
CA TYR A 48 -2.49 0.04 -4.75
C TYR A 48 -2.61 0.17 -3.22
N LEU A 49 -2.27 -0.90 -2.50
CA LEU A 49 -2.31 -0.93 -1.04
C LEU A 49 -0.92 -0.63 -0.46
N ALA A 50 -0.76 0.56 0.10
CA ALA A 50 0.47 1.01 0.73
C ALA A 50 0.49 0.68 2.24
N TYR A 51 1.68 0.37 2.76
CA TYR A 51 1.86 0.09 4.19
C TYR A 51 1.64 1.34 5.06
N ASN A 52 2.15 2.49 4.63
CA ASN A 52 2.06 3.75 5.38
C ASN A 52 1.67 4.93 4.47
N ARG A 53 1.34 6.06 5.11
CA ARG A 53 0.87 7.26 4.42
C ARG A 53 1.94 7.88 3.51
N ALA A 54 3.21 7.89 3.92
CA ALA A 54 4.29 8.46 3.10
C ALA A 54 4.44 7.71 1.77
N VAL A 55 4.44 6.38 1.80
CA VAL A 55 4.48 5.53 0.59
C VAL A 55 3.23 5.72 -0.26
N ARG A 56 2.05 5.82 0.37
CA ARG A 56 0.79 6.10 -0.33
C ARG A 56 0.87 7.43 -1.09
N ASP A 57 1.31 8.49 -0.42
CA ASP A 57 1.35 9.84 -0.98
C ASP A 57 2.40 9.97 -2.10
N GLU A 58 3.52 9.24 -1.99
CA GLU A 58 4.49 9.11 -3.08
C GLU A 58 3.92 8.35 -4.29
N ALA A 59 3.23 7.23 -4.04
CA ALA A 59 2.60 6.43 -5.09
C ALA A 59 1.51 7.23 -5.81
N GLU A 60 0.66 7.96 -5.09
CA GLU A 60 -0.42 8.78 -5.68
C GLU A 60 0.11 9.80 -6.70
N ARG A 61 1.30 10.35 -6.50
CA ARG A 61 1.92 11.30 -7.45
C ARG A 61 2.43 10.63 -8.72
N LYS A 62 2.65 9.31 -8.70
CA LYS A 62 3.27 8.54 -9.79
C LYS A 62 2.26 7.69 -10.55
N PHE A 63 1.22 7.21 -9.88
CA PHE A 63 0.22 6.33 -10.49
C PHE A 63 -0.62 7.08 -11.53
N PRO A 64 -0.99 6.42 -12.64
CA PRO A 64 -1.93 6.96 -13.61
C PRO A 64 -3.36 7.02 -13.03
N PHE A 65 -4.26 7.72 -13.74
CA PHE A 65 -5.64 7.97 -13.30
C PHE A 65 -6.47 6.71 -12.99
N ASN A 66 -6.12 5.57 -13.59
CA ASN A 66 -6.78 4.28 -13.35
C ASN A 66 -6.31 3.58 -12.05
N GLY A 67 -5.29 4.11 -11.36
CA GLY A 67 -4.78 3.59 -10.10
C GLY A 67 -5.19 4.42 -8.90
N GLU A 68 -5.85 3.80 -7.92
CA GLU A 68 -6.15 4.40 -6.62
C GLU A 68 -5.15 3.91 -5.57
N CYS A 69 -4.48 4.82 -4.84
CA CYS A 69 -3.56 4.44 -3.76
C CYS A 69 -4.20 4.65 -2.39
N LYS A 70 -4.28 3.59 -1.58
CA LYS A 70 -4.79 3.65 -0.19
C LYS A 70 -3.88 2.90 0.77
N THR A 71 -3.94 3.27 2.04
CA THR A 71 -3.48 2.41 3.14
C THR A 71 -4.58 1.48 3.60
N SER A 72 -4.22 0.37 4.27
CA SER A 72 -5.19 -0.56 4.87
C SER A 72 -6.18 0.13 5.80
N HIS A 73 -5.71 1.11 6.57
CA HIS A 73 -6.54 1.90 7.46
C HIS A 73 -7.57 2.76 6.70
N GLN A 74 -7.14 3.42 5.62
CA GLN A 74 -8.06 4.21 4.78
C GLN A 74 -9.11 3.33 4.10
N LEU A 75 -8.73 2.12 3.66
CA LEU A 75 -9.68 1.17 3.07
C LEU A 75 -10.70 0.68 4.12
N ALA A 76 -10.24 0.34 5.32
CA ALA A 76 -11.09 -0.10 6.41
C ALA A 76 -12.01 1.02 6.95
N TRP A 77 -11.55 2.26 6.94
CA TRP A 77 -12.32 3.42 7.41
C TRP A 77 -13.66 3.58 6.70
N MET A 78 -13.71 3.31 5.40
CA MET A 78 -14.94 3.42 4.61
C MET A 78 -16.04 2.48 5.11
N LYS A 79 -15.67 1.29 5.60
CA LYS A 79 -16.61 0.24 6.03
C LYS A 79 -16.87 0.27 7.54
N PHE A 80 -15.85 0.52 8.36
CA PHE A 80 -15.92 0.38 9.81
C PHE A 80 -15.67 1.69 10.57
N GLY A 81 -14.97 2.62 9.95
CA GLY A 81 -14.51 3.85 10.59
C GLY A 81 -15.65 4.74 11.09
N LYS A 82 -16.76 4.82 10.34
CA LYS A 82 -17.94 5.60 10.75
C LYS A 82 -18.54 5.11 12.08
N HIS A 83 -18.61 3.80 12.28
CA HIS A 83 -19.16 3.19 13.50
C HIS A 83 -18.19 3.24 14.68
N LEU A 84 -16.88 3.25 14.40
CA LEU A 84 -15.83 3.31 15.40
C LEU A 84 -15.42 4.74 15.75
N LYS A 85 -15.83 5.75 14.96
CA LYS A 85 -15.53 7.17 15.16
C LYS A 85 -15.88 7.68 16.57
N PRO A 86 -17.02 7.30 17.20
CA PRO A 86 -17.33 7.70 18.57
C PRO A 86 -16.37 7.12 19.62
N ARG A 87 -15.63 6.06 19.28
CA ARG A 87 -14.69 5.37 20.18
C ARG A 87 -13.25 5.83 20.01
N LEU A 88 -12.97 6.71 19.03
CA LEU A 88 -11.66 7.33 18.87
C LEU A 88 -11.51 8.43 19.89
N THR A 89 -10.90 8.10 21.03
CA THR A 89 -10.48 9.11 21.98
C THR A 89 -9.18 9.75 21.49
N PRO A 90 -9.09 11.10 21.45
CA PRO A 90 -7.86 11.80 21.03
C PRO A 90 -6.67 11.51 21.94
N ASN A 91 -6.91 11.01 23.16
CA ASN A 91 -5.90 10.63 24.13
C ASN A 91 -6.20 9.24 24.69
N LEU A 92 -5.99 8.19 23.89
CA LEU A 92 -6.00 6.81 24.39
C LEU A 92 -4.80 6.59 25.31
N ARG A 93 -4.94 6.94 26.60
CA ARG A 93 -3.99 6.56 27.63
C ARG A 93 -4.26 5.10 27.98
N VAL A 94 -3.35 4.21 27.61
CA VAL A 94 -3.33 2.84 28.15
C VAL A 94 -2.86 2.95 29.61
N SER A 95 -3.76 3.30 30.52
CA SER A 95 -3.49 3.19 31.95
C SER A 95 -3.64 1.72 32.35
N ARG A 96 -2.56 0.94 32.23
CA ARG A 96 -2.40 -0.24 33.07
C ARG A 96 -1.46 0.13 34.22
N PRO A 97 -1.94 0.30 35.45
CA PRO A 97 -1.14 -0.06 36.59
C PRO A 97 -1.37 -1.56 36.80
N LEU A 98 -0.54 -2.42 36.18
CA LEU A 98 -0.30 -3.72 36.78
C LEU A 98 1.08 -3.65 37.43
N ASN A 99 1.09 -3.18 38.67
CA ASN A 99 2.02 -3.69 39.66
C ASN A 99 1.74 -5.19 39.81
N ARG A 100 2.34 -5.99 38.94
CA ARG A 100 2.69 -7.36 39.27
C ARG A 100 4.19 -7.44 39.13
N THR A 101 4.85 -7.20 40.25
CA THR A 101 6.22 -7.62 40.52
C THR A 101 6.38 -9.05 40.01
N ILE A 102 7.17 -9.22 38.96
CA ILE A 102 7.69 -10.53 38.59
C ILE A 102 8.82 -10.77 39.59
N HIS A 103 8.58 -11.65 40.56
CA HIS A 103 9.68 -12.24 41.31
C HIS A 103 10.42 -13.20 40.38
N PHE A 104 11.75 -13.10 40.40
CA PHE A 104 12.69 -13.90 39.61
C PHE A 104 12.46 -15.41 39.76
#